data_AF-A0A953GJ35-F1
#
_entry.id   AF-A0A953GJ35-F1
#
_cell.length_a   1.000
_cell.length_b   1.000
_cell.length_c   1.000
_cell.angle_alpha   90.00
_cell.angle_beta   90.00
_cell.angle_gamma   90.00
#
_symmetry.space_group_name_H-M   'P 1'
#
loop_
_entity.id
_entity.type
_entity.pdbx_description
1 polymer ?
#
loop_
_entity_poly.entity_id
_entity_poly.type
_entity_poly.pdbx_seq_one_letter_code
_entity_poly.pdbx_strand_id
1 'polypeptide(L)'
;MEYNKPPKLERRKYSDVGSMYFFKNLPYFFLALGLAIVYVWNVNSVERAIRKNQILSDELSRLRWEYWTLKSGMIYNSIETEVSKKVVDKEIMIGQKAPKRLVRKEN
;
A
#
# COMPACT_ATOMS: atom_id res chain seq x y z
N MET A 1 78.17 8.70 5.18
CA MET A 1 76.84 8.12 4.89
C MET A 1 76.08 9.15 4.07
N GLU A 2 75.96 8.91 2.76
CA GLU A 2 75.40 9.89 1.82
C GLU A 2 73.88 9.70 1.75
N TYR A 3 73.12 10.74 2.12
CA TYR A 3 71.67 10.70 2.12
C TYR A 3 71.14 10.81 0.68
N ASN A 4 70.64 9.69 0.15
CA ASN A 4 69.99 9.65 -1.16
C ASN A 4 68.57 10.23 -1.03
N LYS A 5 68.36 11.45 -1.54
CA LYS A 5 67.02 12.06 -1.56
C LYS A 5 66.07 11.21 -2.40
N PRO A 6 64.84 10.93 -1.91
CA PRO A 6 63.86 10.21 -2.71
C PRO A 6 63.57 10.99 -4.01
N PRO A 7 63.30 10.29 -5.12
CA PRO A 7 63.01 10.93 -6.40
C PRO A 7 61.82 11.89 -6.24
N LYS A 8 62.00 13.15 -6.67
CA LYS A 8 60.95 14.17 -6.59
C LYS A 8 59.79 13.74 -7.48
N LEU A 9 58.65 13.39 -6.87
CA LEU A 9 57.42 13.06 -7.59
C LEU A 9 56.97 14.30 -8.39
N GLU A 10 57.05 14.23 -9.72
CA GLU A 10 56.54 15.28 -10.60
C GLU A 10 55.01 15.36 -10.50
N ARG A 11 54.52 16.31 -9.69
CA ARG A 11 53.09 16.51 -9.46
C ARG A 11 52.27 16.77 -10.74
N ARG A 12 52.89 17.28 -11.81
CA ARG A 12 52.21 17.56 -13.09
C ARG A 12 51.80 16.30 -13.85
N LYS A 13 52.55 15.20 -13.73
CA LYS A 13 52.28 13.99 -14.51
C LYS A 13 51.03 13.25 -14.02
N TYR A 14 50.71 13.40 -12.73
CA TYR A 14 49.56 12.75 -12.08
C TYR A 14 48.28 13.59 -12.13
N SER A 15 48.35 14.89 -12.44
CA SER A 15 47.15 15.73 -12.63
C SER A 15 46.46 15.49 -13.97
N ASP A 16 47.23 15.17 -15.02
CA ASP A 16 46.68 15.01 -16.37
C ASP A 16 46.09 13.61 -16.63
N VAL A 17 46.56 12.58 -15.92
CA VAL A 17 45.97 11.24 -16.05
C VAL A 17 44.53 11.20 -15.54
N GLY A 18 44.26 11.85 -14.40
CA GLY A 18 42.92 11.92 -13.82
C GLY A 18 41.93 12.66 -14.72
N SER A 19 42.34 13.81 -15.28
CA SER A 19 41.51 14.57 -16.22
C SER A 19 41.27 13.78 -17.51
N MET A 20 42.27 13.09 -18.05
CA MET A 20 42.14 12.27 -19.26
C MET A 20 41.11 11.14 -19.09
N TYR A 21 41.09 10.44 -17.95
CA TYR A 21 40.06 9.43 -17.66
C TYR A 21 38.67 10.05 -17.50
N PHE A 22 38.58 11.24 -16.92
CA PHE A 22 37.31 11.95 -16.75
C PHE A 22 36.70 12.35 -18.10
N PHE A 23 37.51 12.92 -19.00
CA PHE A 23 37.08 13.28 -20.35
C PHE A 23 36.74 12.05 -21.21
N LYS A 24 37.43 10.92 -21.01
CA LYS A 24 37.14 9.67 -21.74
C LYS A 24 35.81 9.02 -21.31
N ASN A 25 35.43 9.17 -20.04
CA ASN A 25 34.19 8.58 -19.48
C ASN A 25 33.06 9.60 -19.31
N LEU A 26 33.24 10.83 -19.80
CA LEU A 26 32.24 11.89 -19.78
C LEU A 26 30.83 11.47 -20.25
N PRO A 27 30.65 10.71 -21.36
CA PRO A 27 29.31 10.30 -21.79
C PRO A 27 28.59 9.40 -20.76
N TYR A 28 29.33 8.58 -20.02
CA TYR A 28 28.75 7.74 -18.96
C TYR A 28 28.25 8.58 -17.77
N PHE A 29 28.97 9.66 -17.46
CA PHE A 29 28.56 10.59 -16.41
C PHE A 29 27.27 11.34 -16.78
N PHE A 30 27.14 11.77 -18.04
CA PHE A 30 25.89 12.35 -18.54
C PHE A 30 24.73 11.36 -18.55
N LEU A 31 24.99 10.09 -18.88
CA LEU A 31 23.99 9.03 -18.79
C LEU A 31 23.50 8.85 -17.34
N ALA A 32 24.41 8.77 -16.37
CA ALA A 32 24.07 8.65 -14.96
C ALA A 32 23.31 9.88 -14.45
N LEU A 33 23.71 11.09 -14.87
CA LEU A 33 23.03 12.33 -14.51
C LEU A 33 21.60 12.37 -15.11
N GLY A 34 21.43 11.94 -16.35
CA GLY A 34 20.12 11.83 -17.00
C GLY A 34 19.19 10.87 -16.26
N LEU A 35 19.71 9.69 -15.86
CA LEU A 35 18.94 8.73 -15.05
C LEU A 35 18.58 9.30 -13.67
N ALA A 36 19.48 10.04 -13.04
CA ALA A 36 19.22 10.69 -11.75
C ALA A 36 18.09 11.73 -11.87
N ILE A 37 18.08 12.53 -12.94
CA ILE A 37 17.03 13.52 -13.20
C ILE A 37 15.67 12.82 -13.42
N VAL A 38 15.63 11.77 -14.23
CA VAL A 38 14.41 10.98 -14.48
C VAL A 38 13.90 10.33 -13.19
N TYR A 39 14.81 9.84 -12.35
CA TYR A 39 14.46 9.27 -11.05
C TYR A 39 13.83 10.31 -10.11
N VAL A 40 14.48 11.47 -9.94
CA VAL A 40 13.96 12.56 -9.10
C VAL A 40 12.62 13.08 -9.63
N TRP A 41 12.48 13.18 -10.95
CA TRP A 41 11.23 13.55 -11.60
C TRP A 41 10.10 12.56 -11.28
N ASN A 42 10.36 11.26 -11.37
CA ASN A 42 9.39 10.22 -11.07
C ASN A 42 8.97 10.20 -9.58
N VAL A 43 9.91 10.42 -8.66
CA VAL A 43 9.64 10.44 -7.21
C VAL A 43 8.67 11.55 -6.82
N ASN A 44 8.80 12.74 -7.39
CA ASN A 44 7.91 13.88 -7.10
C ASN A 44 6.45 13.63 -7.54
N SER A 45 6.21 12.74 -8.50
CA SER A 45 4.87 12.35 -8.94
C SER A 45 4.22 11.34 -7.98
N VAL A 46 5.02 10.46 -7.38
CA VAL A 46 4.56 9.43 -6.44
C VAL A 46 4.06 10.06 -5.13
N GLU A 47 4.74 11.07 -4.61
CA GLU A 47 4.34 11.69 -3.33
C GLU A 47 2.97 12.38 -3.40
N ARG A 48 2.62 12.98 -4.55
CA ARG A 48 1.31 13.58 -4.78
C ARG A 48 0.22 12.53 -5.00
N ALA A 49 0.55 11.42 -5.66
CA ALA A 49 -0.37 10.31 -5.87
C ALA A 49 -0.70 9.58 -4.55
N ILE A 50 0.30 9.37 -3.69
CA ILE A 50 0.12 8.72 -2.38
C ILE A 50 -0.84 9.52 -1.50
N ARG A 51 -0.69 10.85 -1.44
CA ARG A 51 -1.59 11.72 -0.64
C ARG A 51 -3.06 11.61 -1.09
N LYS A 52 -3.31 11.56 -2.40
CA LYS A 52 -4.67 11.36 -2.92
C LYS A 52 -5.22 9.96 -2.58
N ASN A 53 -4.36 8.94 -2.65
CA ASN A 53 -4.75 7.58 -2.32
C ASN A 53 -5.09 7.40 -0.83
N GLN A 54 -4.39 8.10 0.07
CA GLN A 54 -4.69 8.11 1.50
C GLN A 54 -6.09 8.67 1.78
N ILE A 55 -6.45 9.81 1.18
CA ILE A 55 -7.78 10.42 1.36
C ILE A 55 -8.89 9.48 0.87
N LEU A 56 -8.71 8.87 -0.31
CA LEU A 56 -9.67 7.93 -0.87
C LEU A 56 -9.81 6.66 -0.02
N SER A 57 -8.69 6.17 0.54
CA SER A 57 -8.68 5.03 1.45
C SER A 57 -9.43 5.32 2.76
N ASP A 58 -9.27 6.53 3.30
CA ASP A 58 -9.97 6.96 4.51
C ASP A 58 -11.48 7.07 4.25
N GLU A 59 -11.89 7.58 3.09
CA GLU A 59 -13.30 7.67 2.69
C GLU A 59 -13.94 6.28 2.50
N LEU A 60 -13.23 5.36 1.85
CA LEU A 60 -13.65 3.95 1.74
C LEU A 60 -13.77 3.28 3.11
N SER A 61 -12.84 3.56 4.03
CA SER A 61 -12.86 3.02 5.39
C SER A 61 -14.09 3.52 6.15
N ARG A 62 -14.40 4.82 6.06
CA ARG A 62 -15.61 5.43 6.66
C ARG A 62 -16.89 4.83 6.10
N LEU A 63 -17.01 4.75 4.77
CA LEU A 63 -18.20 4.18 4.12
C LEU A 63 -18.40 2.71 4.49
N ARG A 64 -17.30 1.94 4.56
CA ARG A 64 -17.33 0.56 5.04
C ARG A 64 -17.83 0.50 6.48
N TRP A 65 -17.31 1.33 7.36
CA TRP A 65 -17.75 1.40 8.77
C TRP A 65 -19.24 1.71 8.90
N GLU A 66 -19.74 2.67 8.13
CA GLU A 66 -21.15 3.04 8.12
C GLU A 66 -22.03 1.88 7.63
N TYR A 67 -21.63 1.21 6.55
CA TYR A 67 -22.30 0.01 6.05
C TYR A 67 -22.34 -1.12 7.09
N TRP A 68 -21.21 -1.42 7.75
CA TRP A 68 -21.16 -2.48 8.78
C TRP A 68 -22.03 -2.13 9.99
N THR A 69 -22.08 -0.85 10.37
CA THR A 69 -22.90 -0.37 11.48
C THR A 69 -24.39 -0.49 11.14
N LEU A 70 -24.79 0.00 9.97
CA LEU A 70 -26.17 -0.08 9.49
C LEU A 70 -26.62 -1.54 9.30
N LYS A 71 -25.77 -2.36 8.70
CA LYS A 71 -26.00 -3.80 8.53
C LYS A 71 -26.12 -4.51 9.86
N SER A 72 -25.28 -4.19 10.85
CA SER A 72 -25.37 -4.79 12.19
C SER A 72 -26.67 -4.39 12.89
N GLY A 73 -27.11 -3.14 12.74
CA GLY A 73 -28.40 -2.67 13.26
C GLY A 73 -29.59 -3.35 12.56
N MET A 74 -29.53 -3.53 11.24
CA MET A 74 -30.53 -4.28 10.48
C MET A 74 -30.56 -5.74 10.90
N ILE A 75 -29.40 -6.40 10.98
CA ILE A 75 -29.28 -7.78 11.45
C ILE A 75 -29.90 -7.90 12.84
N TYR A 76 -29.50 -7.05 13.80
CA TYR A 76 -30.06 -7.03 15.15
C TYR A 76 -31.60 -6.93 15.15
N ASN A 77 -32.18 -6.04 14.34
CA ASN A 77 -33.62 -5.90 14.23
C ASN A 77 -34.32 -7.01 13.44
N SER A 78 -33.60 -7.73 12.58
CA SER A 78 -34.11 -8.84 11.77
C SER A 78 -33.84 -10.23 12.39
N ILE A 79 -33.06 -10.29 13.48
CA ILE A 79 -32.87 -11.53 14.23
C ILE A 79 -34.24 -11.96 14.76
N GLU A 80 -34.65 -13.16 14.36
CA GLU A 80 -35.96 -13.74 14.66
C GLU A 80 -36.28 -13.76 16.16
N THR A 81 -35.27 -13.84 17.04
CA THR A 81 -35.46 -13.81 18.50
C THR A 81 -35.83 -12.43 19.04
N GLU A 82 -35.32 -11.33 18.47
CA GLU A 82 -35.70 -9.95 18.85
C GLU A 82 -37.04 -9.55 18.21
N VAL A 83 -37.30 -9.98 16.96
CA VAL A 83 -38.61 -9.85 16.33
C VAL A 83 -39.66 -10.62 17.14
N SER A 84 -39.38 -11.85 17.57
CA SER A 84 -40.28 -12.62 18.42
C SER A 84 -40.58 -11.88 19.74
N LYS A 85 -39.60 -11.26 20.39
CA LYS A 85 -39.84 -10.45 21.60
C LYS A 85 -40.71 -9.22 21.33
N LYS A 86 -40.46 -8.48 20.24
CA LYS A 86 -41.26 -7.29 19.87
C LYS A 86 -42.69 -7.62 19.43
N VAL A 87 -42.94 -8.85 18.99
CA VAL A 87 -44.25 -9.30 18.49
C VAL A 87 -44.98 -10.19 19.51
N VAL A 88 -44.33 -10.59 20.62
CA VAL A 88 -44.98 -11.22 21.78
C VAL A 88 -46.04 -10.32 22.40
N ASP A 89 -45.82 -9.00 22.42
CA ASP A 89 -46.84 -8.01 22.82
C ASP A 89 -48.05 -7.95 21.88
N LYS A 90 -47.98 -8.59 20.70
CA LYS A 90 -49.06 -8.69 19.71
C LYS A 90 -49.65 -10.10 19.59
N GLU A 91 -49.40 -10.99 20.55
CA GLU A 91 -49.90 -12.38 20.59
C GLU A 91 -49.54 -13.26 19.37
N ILE A 92 -48.55 -12.88 18.55
CA ILE A 92 -48.11 -13.70 17.40
C ILE A 92 -46.95 -14.59 17.85
N MET A 93 -47.25 -15.86 18.14
CA MET A 93 -46.27 -16.87 18.53
C MET A 93 -45.66 -17.54 17.29
N ILE A 94 -44.35 -17.42 17.10
CA ILE A 94 -43.63 -18.17 16.05
C ILE A 94 -43.51 -19.63 16.51
N GLY A 95 -44.03 -20.55 15.70
CA GLY A 95 -44.04 -21.98 16.01
C GLY A 95 -42.61 -22.54 16.15
N GLN A 96 -42.22 -22.94 17.36
CA GLN A 96 -40.95 -23.60 17.68
C GLN A 96 -40.87 -25.06 17.17
N LYS A 97 -41.26 -25.34 15.93
CA LYS A 97 -41.06 -26.67 15.33
C LYS A 97 -39.90 -26.64 14.37
N ALA A 98 -38.80 -27.29 14.77
CA ALA A 98 -37.69 -27.60 13.89
C ALA A 98 -38.20 -28.30 12.60
N PRO A 99 -37.65 -27.96 11.42
CA PRO A 99 -38.13 -28.49 10.15
C PRO A 99 -37.95 -30.01 10.12
N LYS A 100 -39.05 -30.74 9.93
CA LYS A 100 -39.01 -32.20 9.75
C LYS A 100 -38.64 -32.51 8.32
N ARG A 101 -37.55 -33.26 8.12
CA ARG A 101 -37.16 -33.80 6.82
C ARG A 101 -38.27 -34.74 6.33
N LEU A 102 -38.96 -34.37 5.26
CA LEU A 102 -39.89 -35.26 4.58
C LEU A 102 -39.07 -36.32 3.84
N VAL A 103 -39.09 -37.56 4.31
CA VAL A 103 -38.52 -38.70 3.59
C VAL A 103 -39.67 -39.37 2.84
N ARG A 104 -39.55 -39.45 1.52
CA ARG A 104 -40.50 -40.14 0.65
C ARG A 104 -40.43 -41.64 0.97
N LYS A 105 -41.53 -42.22 1.47
CA LYS A 105 -41.69 -43.69 1.47
C LYS A 105 -42.02 -44.10 0.05
N GLU A 106 -41.12 -44.85 -0.59
CA GLU A 106 -41.46 -45.62 -1.79
C GLU A 106 -42.34 -46.80 -1.37
N ASN A 107 -43.38 -47.04 -2.16
CA ASN A 107 -44.27 -48.20 -2.07
C ASN A 107 -43.66 -49.36 -2.83
#